data_AF-A0A1E1WZ56-F1
#
_entry.id   AF-A0A1E1WZ56-F1
#
_cell.length_a   1.000
_cell.length_b   1.000
_cell.length_c   1.000
_cell.angle_alpha   90.00
_cell.angle_beta   90.00
_cell.angle_gamma   90.00
#
_symmetry.space_group_name_H-M   'P 1'
#
loop_
_entity.id
_entity.type
_entity.pdbx_description
1 polymer ?
#
loop_
_entity_poly.entity_id
_entity_poly.type
_entity_poly.pdbx_seq_one_letter_code
_entity_poly.pdbx_strand_id
1 'polypeptide(L)'
;MVTVKDAADRAEALIASMPEKAQFGLNFIQSKSGVKRAYILLGVAGFFALYMIFGYFAQLLCNLVGFAIPAYASMRAIESTSKEDDTKWLTYWVVFACFSVVDFFADNILRYFPFYWLVKIIFLVYCFAPIQPNGSTHIYNKFIRPVFLRNETTVNKLAADAGAGIRSALQKAASSATKNE
;
A
#
# COMPACT_ATOMS: atom_id res chain seq x y z
N MET A 1 15.26 -15.60 -23.13
CA MET A 1 16.36 -15.29 -22.20
C MET A 1 16.52 -13.78 -22.21
N VAL A 2 16.26 -13.08 -21.10
CA VAL A 2 16.41 -11.61 -21.04
C VAL A 2 17.90 -11.30 -21.07
N THR A 3 18.38 -10.54 -22.06
CA THR A 3 19.78 -10.16 -22.14
C THR A 3 20.05 -8.91 -21.29
N VAL A 4 21.33 -8.71 -20.91
CA VAL A 4 21.75 -7.50 -20.17
C VAL A 4 21.41 -6.22 -20.94
N LYS A 5 21.45 -6.28 -22.28
CA LYS A 5 21.07 -5.16 -23.15
C LYS A 5 19.57 -4.85 -23.04
N ASP A 6 18.72 -5.87 -23.11
CA ASP A 6 17.27 -5.68 -22.95
C ASP A 6 16.92 -5.06 -21.58
N ALA A 7 17.62 -5.48 -20.52
CA ALA A 7 17.45 -4.90 -19.18
C ALA A 7 17.89 -3.43 -19.12
N ALA A 8 19.01 -3.09 -19.77
CA ALA A 8 19.51 -1.72 -19.86
C ALA A 8 18.56 -0.81 -20.66
N ASP A 9 18.00 -1.30 -21.77
CA ASP A 9 17.04 -0.54 -22.59
C ASP A 9 15.74 -0.25 -21.82
N ARG A 10 15.24 -1.23 -21.06
CA ARG A 10 14.10 -1.04 -20.15
C ARG A 10 14.42 -0.05 -19.03
N ALA A 11 15.64 -0.09 -18.51
CA ALA A 11 16.08 0.87 -17.50
C ALA A 11 16.13 2.29 -18.08
N GLU A 12 16.66 2.49 -19.29
CA GLU A 12 16.62 3.80 -19.96
C GLU A 12 15.19 4.30 -20.21
N ALA A 13 14.29 3.42 -20.66
CA ALA A 13 12.88 3.76 -20.82
C ALA A 13 12.24 4.19 -19.49
N LEU A 14 12.58 3.50 -18.39
CA LEU A 14 12.12 3.87 -17.06
C LEU A 14 12.68 5.23 -16.63
N ILE A 15 13.97 5.50 -16.85
CA ILE A 15 14.61 6.78 -16.54
C ILE A 15 13.94 7.93 -17.30
N ALA A 16 13.61 7.72 -18.58
CA ALA A 16 12.92 8.73 -19.39
C ALA A 16 11.53 9.07 -18.83
N SER A 17 10.86 8.12 -18.18
CA SER A 17 9.55 8.33 -17.54
C SER A 17 9.63 8.95 -16.13
N MET A 18 10.83 9.04 -15.53
CA MET A 18 11.01 9.60 -14.19
C MET A 18 10.93 11.13 -14.17
N PRO A 19 10.59 11.74 -13.00
CA PRO A 19 10.62 13.19 -12.85
C PRO A 19 12.02 13.77 -13.07
N GLU A 20 12.10 15.01 -13.55
CA GLU A 20 13.35 15.69 -13.92
C GLU A 20 14.40 15.67 -12.81
N LYS A 21 14.00 15.81 -11.54
CA LYS A 21 14.91 15.75 -10.39
C LYS A 21 15.65 14.41 -10.29
N ALA A 22 14.97 13.31 -10.58
CA ALA A 22 15.57 11.97 -10.56
C ALA A 22 16.51 11.79 -11.76
N GLN A 23 16.11 12.25 -12.96
CA GLN A 23 16.96 12.24 -14.14
C GLN A 23 18.24 13.07 -13.92
N PHE A 24 18.11 14.26 -13.32
CA PHE A 24 19.24 15.12 -12.97
C PHE A 24 20.22 14.41 -12.03
N GLY A 25 19.72 13.78 -10.96
CA GLY A 25 20.55 13.02 -10.02
C GLY A 25 21.31 11.89 -10.71
N LEU A 26 20.64 11.12 -11.58
CA LEU A 26 21.27 10.06 -12.35
C LEU A 26 22.33 10.60 -13.33
N ASN A 27 22.03 11.69 -14.04
CA ASN A 27 22.97 12.33 -14.96
C ASN A 27 24.20 12.89 -14.23
N PHE A 28 24.03 13.42 -13.01
CA PHE A 28 25.12 13.89 -12.17
C PHE A 28 26.03 12.75 -11.69
N ILE A 29 25.46 11.60 -11.31
CA ILE A 29 26.23 10.42 -10.92
C ILE A 29 26.95 9.84 -12.14
N GLN A 30 26.29 9.80 -13.29
CA GLN A 30 26.89 9.37 -14.55
C GLN A 30 28.08 10.25 -14.95
N SER A 31 27.97 11.58 -14.84
CA SER A 31 29.06 12.49 -15.22
C SER A 31 30.29 12.35 -14.32
N LYS A 32 30.11 12.00 -13.03
CA LYS A 32 31.22 11.75 -12.11
C LYS A 32 31.82 10.35 -12.20
N SER A 33 30.99 9.32 -12.35
CA SER A 33 31.43 7.92 -12.32
C SER A 33 31.84 7.37 -13.69
N GLY A 34 31.40 8.00 -14.78
CA GLY A 34 31.58 7.49 -16.14
C GLY A 34 30.71 6.26 -16.48
N VAL A 35 29.89 5.78 -15.54
CA VAL A 35 29.00 4.63 -15.73
C VAL A 35 27.67 5.10 -16.30
N LYS A 36 27.13 4.38 -17.29
CA LYS A 36 25.81 4.69 -17.86
C LYS A 36 24.73 4.63 -16.78
N ARG A 37 23.84 5.62 -16.76
CA ARG A 37 22.71 5.72 -15.82
C ARG A 37 21.80 4.48 -15.76
N ALA A 38 21.59 3.77 -16.87
CA ALA A 38 20.87 2.50 -16.85
C ALA A 38 21.48 1.47 -15.89
N TYR A 39 22.80 1.28 -15.93
CA TYR A 39 23.48 0.33 -15.04
C TYR A 39 23.50 0.82 -13.60
N ILE A 40 23.58 2.14 -13.38
CA ILE A 40 23.44 2.73 -12.04
C ILE A 40 22.05 2.40 -11.47
N LEU A 41 20.99 2.64 -12.24
CA LEU A 41 19.62 2.35 -11.82
C LEU A 41 19.42 0.86 -11.54
N LEU A 42 19.88 -0.02 -12.44
CA LEU A 42 19.78 -1.47 -12.26
C LEU A 42 20.58 -1.94 -11.04
N GLY A 43 21.77 -1.38 -10.81
CA GLY A 43 22.59 -1.68 -9.64
C GLY A 43 21.92 -1.26 -8.34
N VAL A 44 21.38 -0.04 -8.29
CA VAL A 44 20.62 0.46 -7.13
C VAL A 44 19.37 -0.36 -6.88
N ALA A 45 18.61 -0.69 -7.93
CA ALA A 45 17.40 -1.52 -7.81
C ALA A 45 17.73 -2.94 -7.35
N GLY A 46 18.81 -3.53 -7.87
CA GLY A 46 19.28 -4.86 -7.46
C GLY A 46 19.78 -4.87 -6.02
N PHE A 47 20.55 -3.87 -5.61
CA PHE A 47 20.99 -3.70 -4.23
C PHE A 47 19.80 -3.52 -3.28
N PHE A 48 18.84 -2.67 -3.66
CA PHE A 48 17.61 -2.47 -2.90
C PHE A 48 16.82 -3.79 -2.76
N ALA A 49 16.65 -4.55 -3.85
CA ALA A 49 15.97 -5.83 -3.81
C ALA A 49 16.67 -6.83 -2.88
N LEU A 50 18.00 -6.92 -2.94
CA LEU A 50 18.79 -7.76 -2.03
C LEU A 50 18.64 -7.32 -0.58
N TYR A 51 18.67 -6.01 -0.31
CA TYR A 51 18.42 -5.46 1.02
C TYR A 51 17.01 -5.80 1.52
N MET A 52 15.99 -5.78 0.67
CA MET A 52 14.63 -6.17 1.07
C MET A 52 14.48 -7.66 1.40
N ILE A 53 15.42 -8.51 0.95
CA ILE A 53 15.42 -9.96 1.20
C ILE A 53 16.19 -10.30 2.48
N PHE A 54 17.37 -9.70 2.66
CA PHE A 54 18.29 -10.06 3.74
C PHE A 54 18.43 -8.99 4.84
N GLY A 55 17.93 -7.79 4.60
CA GLY A 55 18.13 -6.64 5.46
C GLY A 55 17.20 -6.64 6.67
N TYR A 56 17.75 -6.19 7.79
CA TYR A 56 16.97 -5.85 8.98
C TYR A 56 16.07 -4.65 8.69
N PHE A 57 14.91 -4.59 9.35
CA PHE A 57 13.91 -3.51 9.21
C PHE A 57 13.20 -3.41 7.84
N ALA A 58 13.29 -4.40 6.96
CA ALA A 58 12.54 -4.43 5.70
C ALA A 58 11.02 -4.24 5.90
N GLN A 59 10.48 -4.78 7.00
CA GLN A 59 9.09 -4.57 7.44
C GLN A 59 8.76 -3.09 7.69
N LEU A 60 9.62 -2.41 8.46
CA LEU A 60 9.44 -0.99 8.80
C LEU A 60 9.48 -0.16 7.52
N LEU A 61 10.43 -0.43 6.62
CA LEU A 61 10.54 0.28 5.36
C LEU A 61 9.31 0.08 4.47
N CYS A 62 8.80 -1.16 4.35
CA CYS A 62 7.56 -1.45 3.63
C CYS A 62 6.39 -0.65 4.19
N ASN A 63 6.25 -0.62 5.52
CA ASN A 63 5.15 0.06 6.18
C ASN A 63 5.28 1.58 6.04
N LEU A 64 6.48 2.15 6.16
CA LEU A 64 6.70 3.58 5.94
C LEU A 64 6.36 3.99 4.51
N VAL A 65 6.83 3.25 3.50
CA VAL A 65 6.55 3.55 2.09
C VAL A 65 5.06 3.37 1.79
N GLY A 66 4.48 2.25 2.23
CA GLY A 66 3.06 1.93 2.06
C GLY A 66 2.11 2.84 2.85
N PHE A 67 2.61 3.54 3.88
CA PHE A 67 1.76 4.40 4.70
C PHE A 67 2.00 5.88 4.39
N ALA A 68 3.24 6.35 4.43
CA ALA A 68 3.56 7.77 4.36
C ALA A 68 3.26 8.39 2.98
N ILE A 69 3.60 7.69 1.89
CA ILE A 69 3.34 8.21 0.53
C ILE A 69 1.83 8.30 0.28
N PRO A 70 1.03 7.23 0.47
CA PRO A 70 -0.41 7.31 0.30
C PRO A 70 -1.09 8.25 1.29
N ALA A 71 -0.61 8.37 2.54
CA ALA A 71 -1.14 9.33 3.51
C ALA A 71 -0.94 10.77 3.06
N TYR A 72 0.27 11.12 2.61
CA TYR A 72 0.53 12.45 2.05
C TYR A 72 -0.35 12.74 0.82
N ALA A 73 -0.46 11.77 -0.08
CA ALA A 73 -1.29 11.92 -1.27
C ALA A 73 -2.79 11.99 -0.93
N SER A 74 -3.26 11.29 0.11
CA SER A 74 -4.63 11.38 0.63
C SER A 74 -4.91 12.77 1.21
N MET A 75 -3.99 13.34 1.99
CA MET A 75 -4.14 14.71 2.49
C MET A 75 -4.26 15.73 1.35
N ARG A 76 -3.45 15.57 0.29
CA ARG A 76 -3.56 16.42 -0.90
C ARG A 76 -4.89 16.22 -1.65
N ALA A 77 -5.42 15.00 -1.68
CA ALA A 77 -6.71 14.71 -2.31
C ALA A 77 -7.87 15.36 -1.54
N ILE A 78 -7.85 15.27 -0.21
CA ILE A 78 -8.85 15.88 0.69
C ILE A 78 -8.93 17.41 0.51
N GLU A 79 -7.79 18.06 0.32
CA GLU A 79 -7.72 19.51 0.08
C GLU A 79 -8.06 19.90 -1.38
N SER A 80 -8.18 18.93 -2.28
CA SER A 80 -8.55 19.16 -3.68
C SER A 80 -10.06 19.14 -3.87
N THR A 81 -10.56 19.82 -4.91
CA THR A 81 -11.99 19.84 -5.24
C THR A 81 -12.48 18.59 -5.99
N SER A 82 -11.60 17.66 -6.34
CA SER A 82 -11.93 16.47 -7.15
C SER A 82 -12.23 15.25 -6.29
N LYS A 83 -13.44 14.69 -6.41
CA LYS A 83 -13.87 13.50 -5.66
C LYS A 83 -13.31 12.16 -6.19
N GLU A 84 -12.75 12.15 -7.40
CA GLU A 84 -12.23 10.93 -8.00
C GLU A 84 -10.95 10.45 -7.30
N ASP A 85 -10.14 11.40 -6.80
CA ASP A 85 -8.92 11.09 -6.05
C ASP A 85 -9.25 10.45 -4.69
N ASP A 86 -10.30 10.91 -4.01
CA ASP A 86 -10.74 10.37 -2.71
C ASP A 86 -11.10 8.89 -2.80
N THR A 87 -11.87 8.52 -3.83
CA THR A 87 -12.32 7.12 -4.02
C THR A 87 -11.13 6.20 -4.27
N LYS A 88 -10.12 6.66 -5.01
CA LYS A 88 -8.89 5.91 -5.26
C LYS A 88 -8.13 5.65 -3.96
N TRP A 89 -7.91 6.68 -3.15
CA TRP A 89 -7.18 6.52 -1.89
C TRP A 89 -7.95 5.66 -0.89
N LEU A 90 -9.28 5.82 -0.79
CA LEU A 90 -10.09 4.97 0.06
C LEU A 90 -10.02 3.50 -0.37
N THR A 91 -10.09 3.23 -1.68
CA THR A 91 -9.93 1.88 -2.23
C THR A 91 -8.56 1.28 -1.87
N TYR A 92 -7.49 2.07 -2.00
CA TYR A 92 -6.15 1.69 -1.57
C TYR A 92 -6.13 1.32 -0.09
N TRP A 93 -6.68 2.15 0.79
CA TRP A 93 -6.70 1.92 2.23
C TRP A 93 -7.45 0.65 2.62
N VAL A 94 -8.55 0.32 1.92
CA VAL A 94 -9.28 -0.94 2.14
C VAL A 94 -8.39 -2.15 1.79
N VAL A 95 -7.71 -2.12 0.64
CA VAL A 95 -6.79 -3.20 0.24
C VAL A 95 -5.62 -3.28 1.23
N PHE A 96 -5.03 -2.14 1.61
CA PHE A 96 -3.94 -2.07 2.58
C PHE A 96 -4.33 -2.66 3.94
N ALA A 97 -5.55 -2.40 4.42
CA ALA A 97 -6.07 -2.96 5.66
C ALA A 97 -6.18 -4.49 5.58
N CYS A 98 -6.68 -5.05 4.48
CA CYS A 98 -6.71 -6.51 4.28
C CYS A 98 -5.30 -7.12 4.32
N PHE A 99 -4.32 -6.47 3.69
CA PHE A 99 -2.93 -6.95 3.71
C PHE A 99 -2.26 -6.79 5.09
N SER A 100 -2.61 -5.76 5.85
CA SER A 100 -2.15 -5.60 7.24
C SER A 100 -2.56 -6.78 8.12
N VAL A 101 -3.70 -7.43 7.84
CA VAL A 101 -4.10 -8.67 8.55
C VAL A 101 -3.19 -9.84 8.15
N VAL A 102 -2.83 -9.95 6.87
CA VAL A 102 -1.88 -10.98 6.39
C VAL A 102 -0.49 -10.78 6.99
N ASP A 103 -0.07 -9.53 7.21
CA ASP A 103 1.21 -9.20 7.83
C ASP A 103 1.38 -9.75 9.25
N PHE A 104 0.27 -9.98 9.97
CA PHE A 104 0.33 -10.66 11.26
C PHE A 104 1.01 -12.04 11.16
N PHE A 105 0.89 -12.70 10.01
CA PHE A 105 1.51 -13.99 9.72
C PHE A 105 2.86 -13.86 8.99
N ALA A 106 3.41 -12.66 8.85
CA ALA A 106 4.62 -12.41 8.07
C ALA A 106 5.81 -13.25 8.54
N ASP A 107 6.02 -13.43 9.84
CA ASP A 107 7.11 -14.25 10.38
C ASP A 107 7.01 -15.72 9.94
N ASN A 108 5.78 -16.25 9.91
CA ASN A 108 5.54 -17.61 9.43
C ASN A 108 5.73 -17.70 7.91
N ILE A 109 5.30 -16.69 7.15
CA ILE A 109 5.49 -16.64 5.69
C ILE A 109 6.98 -16.56 5.36
N LEU A 110 7.75 -15.71 6.05
CA LEU A 110 9.19 -15.52 5.83
C LEU A 110 10.00 -16.80 6.04
N ARG A 111 9.57 -17.66 6.97
CA ARG A 111 10.20 -18.95 7.21
C ARG A 111 10.18 -19.86 5.98
N TYR A 112 9.11 -19.81 5.19
CA TYR A 112 8.97 -20.61 3.95
C TYR A 112 9.33 -19.83 2.69
N PHE A 113 9.20 -18.50 2.71
CA PHE A 113 9.37 -17.62 1.56
C PHE A 113 10.10 -16.32 1.94
N PRO A 114 11.43 -16.22 1.74
CA PRO A 114 12.23 -15.09 2.21
C PRO A 114 12.04 -13.81 1.38
N PHE A 115 11.32 -13.86 0.26
CA PHE A 115 11.08 -12.71 -0.62
C PHE A 115 9.80 -11.92 -0.29
N TYR A 116 9.13 -12.24 0.83
CA TYR A 116 7.83 -11.66 1.17
C TYR A 116 7.86 -10.12 1.20
N TRP A 117 8.82 -9.50 1.87
CA TRP A 117 8.91 -8.03 1.97
C TRP A 117 9.17 -7.35 0.62
N LEU A 118 9.98 -7.96 -0.24
CA LEU A 118 10.22 -7.47 -1.60
C LEU A 118 8.93 -7.54 -2.44
N VAL A 119 8.22 -8.67 -2.38
CA VAL A 119 6.94 -8.82 -3.09
C VAL A 119 5.92 -7.82 -2.55
N LYS A 120 5.85 -7.64 -1.23
CA LYS A 120 4.93 -6.71 -0.57
C LYS A 120 5.17 -5.28 -1.01
N ILE A 121 6.41 -4.79 -1.02
CA ILE A 121 6.66 -3.39 -1.42
C ILE A 121 6.35 -3.15 -2.90
N ILE A 122 6.67 -4.10 -3.78
CA ILE A 122 6.30 -4.04 -5.20
C ILE A 122 4.77 -4.00 -5.34
N PHE A 123 4.07 -4.85 -4.60
CA PHE A 123 2.61 -4.89 -4.58
C PHE A 123 2.00 -3.58 -4.08
N LEU A 124 2.52 -3.01 -3.00
CA LEU A 124 2.04 -1.74 -2.44
C LEU A 124 2.26 -0.58 -3.44
N VAL A 125 3.45 -0.52 -4.06
CA VAL A 125 3.73 0.45 -5.12
C VAL A 125 2.75 0.28 -6.28
N TYR A 126 2.50 -0.93 -6.73
CA TYR A 126 1.50 -1.19 -7.78
C TYR A 126 0.08 -0.71 -7.40
N CYS A 127 -0.27 -0.77 -6.11
CA CYS A 127 -1.58 -0.36 -5.62
C CYS A 127 -1.75 1.17 -5.51
N PHE A 128 -0.70 1.94 -5.21
CA PHE A 128 -0.81 3.41 -5.15
C PHE A 128 -0.27 4.14 -6.38
N ALA A 129 0.53 3.49 -7.21
CA ALA A 129 1.09 4.09 -8.41
C ALA A 129 -0.02 4.54 -9.37
N PRO A 130 0.18 5.66 -10.10
CA PRO A 130 -0.77 6.17 -11.08
C PRO A 130 -0.73 5.37 -12.39
N ILE A 131 -0.80 4.04 -12.30
CA ILE A 131 -0.81 3.11 -13.44
C ILE A 131 -2.24 2.65 -13.67
N GLN A 132 -2.66 2.58 -14.94
CA GLN A 132 -3.94 1.98 -15.33
C GLN A 132 -3.70 0.63 -16.01
N PRO A 133 -4.30 -0.48 -15.52
CA PRO A 133 -5.22 -0.57 -14.38
C PRO A 133 -4.51 -0.50 -13.01
N ASN A 134 -5.04 0.30 -12.09
CA ASN A 134 -4.51 0.41 -10.72
C ASN A 134 -4.79 -0.87 -9.91
N GLY A 135 -3.77 -1.36 -9.20
CA GLY A 135 -3.85 -2.63 -8.47
C GLY A 135 -4.92 -2.66 -7.38
N SER A 136 -5.10 -1.56 -6.65
CA SER A 136 -6.09 -1.50 -5.57
C SER A 136 -7.52 -1.57 -6.12
N THR A 137 -7.81 -0.85 -7.20
CA THR A 137 -9.11 -0.87 -7.87
C THR A 137 -9.44 -2.26 -8.43
N HIS A 138 -8.45 -2.94 -9.03
CA HIS A 138 -8.64 -4.29 -9.54
C HIS A 138 -9.00 -5.28 -8.42
N ILE A 139 -8.26 -5.25 -7.31
CA ILE A 139 -8.46 -6.15 -6.17
C ILE A 139 -9.78 -5.87 -5.47
N TYR A 140 -10.11 -4.59 -5.27
CA TYR A 140 -11.35 -4.20 -4.63
C TYR A 140 -12.56 -4.71 -5.42
N ASN A 141 -12.61 -4.43 -6.72
CA ASN A 141 -13.76 -4.81 -7.54
C ASN A 141 -13.90 -6.32 -7.72
N LYS A 142 -12.77 -7.04 -7.80
CA LYS A 142 -12.78 -8.48 -8.09
C LYS A 142 -12.97 -9.36 -6.85
N PHE A 143 -12.43 -8.96 -5.70
CA PHE A 143 -12.40 -9.80 -4.50
C PHE A 143 -13.13 -9.17 -3.32
N ILE A 144 -12.85 -7.91 -2.99
CA ILE A 144 -13.36 -7.30 -1.75
C ILE A 144 -14.84 -6.96 -1.88
N ARG A 145 -15.24 -6.29 -2.96
CA ARG A 145 -16.62 -5.88 -3.24
C ARG A 145 -17.63 -7.04 -3.19
N PRO A 146 -17.42 -8.19 -3.88
CA PRO A 146 -18.38 -9.29 -3.82
C PRO A 146 -18.51 -9.90 -2.41
N VAL A 147 -17.40 -9.98 -1.65
CA VAL A 147 -17.43 -10.46 -0.26
C VAL A 147 -18.19 -9.48 0.62
N PHE A 148 -17.94 -8.17 0.48
CA PHE A 148 -18.63 -7.13 1.23
C PHE A 148 -20.14 -7.18 0.98
N LEU A 149 -20.58 -7.16 -0.29
CA LEU A 149 -22.01 -7.16 -0.63
C LEU A 149 -22.75 -8.41 -0.17
N ARG A 150 -22.07 -9.57 -0.14
CA ARG A 150 -22.64 -10.82 0.38
C ARG A 150 -22.89 -10.76 1.90
N ASN A 151 -22.04 -10.04 2.62
CA ASN A 151 -22.02 -10.02 4.09
C ASN A 151 -22.62 -8.76 4.70
N GLU A 152 -22.83 -7.69 3.92
CA GLU A 152 -23.30 -6.37 4.36
C GLU A 152 -24.57 -6.46 5.20
N THR A 153 -25.56 -7.23 4.74
CA THR A 153 -26.83 -7.39 5.48
C THR A 153 -26.65 -8.05 6.85
N THR A 154 -25.67 -8.95 6.98
CA THR A 154 -25.38 -9.63 8.26
C THR A 154 -24.60 -8.68 9.18
N VAL A 155 -23.59 -7.99 8.65
CA VAL A 155 -22.79 -7.02 9.41
C VAL A 155 -23.67 -5.87 9.92
N ASN A 156 -24.56 -5.33 9.07
CA ASN A 156 -25.45 -4.25 9.45
C ASN A 156 -26.45 -4.66 10.54
N LYS A 157 -26.97 -5.90 10.47
CA LYS A 157 -27.83 -6.44 11.54
C LYS A 157 -27.07 -6.57 12.86
N LEU A 158 -25.89 -7.19 12.83
CA LEU A 158 -25.04 -7.34 14.02
C LEU A 158 -24.66 -5.99 14.64
N ALA A 159 -24.35 -4.99 13.83
CA ALA A 159 -24.04 -3.64 14.29
C ALA A 159 -25.27 -2.95 14.92
N ALA A 160 -26.45 -3.09 14.30
CA ALA A 160 -27.69 -2.55 14.83
C ALA A 160 -28.07 -3.19 16.18
N ASP A 161 -27.95 -4.52 16.28
CA ASP A 161 -28.25 -5.28 17.49
C ASP A 161 -27.29 -4.91 18.64
N ALA A 162 -25.98 -4.79 18.35
CA ALA A 162 -24.99 -4.33 19.32
C ALA A 162 -25.30 -2.91 19.82
N GLY A 163 -25.65 -1.99 18.90
CA GLY A 163 -26.02 -0.61 19.25
C GLY A 163 -27.32 -0.52 20.05
N ALA A 164 -28.29 -1.41 19.80
CA ALA A 164 -29.50 -1.52 20.60
C ALA A 164 -29.20 -2.07 22.00
N GLY A 165 -28.36 -3.09 22.10
CA GLY A 165 -27.88 -3.66 23.37
C GLY A 165 -27.21 -2.62 24.25
N ILE A 166 -26.26 -1.86 23.71
CA ILE A 166 -25.56 -0.78 24.42
C ILE A 166 -26.55 0.30 24.90
N ARG A 167 -27.47 0.75 24.03
CA ARG A 167 -28.49 1.74 24.41
C ARG A 167 -29.38 1.25 25.54
N SER A 168 -29.81 -0.01 25.49
CA SER A 168 -30.64 -0.60 26.53
C SER A 168 -29.91 -0.71 27.88
N ALA A 169 -28.61 -1.02 27.87
CA ALA A 169 -27.79 -1.07 29.08
C ALA A 169 -27.60 0.33 29.68
N LEU A 170 -27.34 1.34 28.85
CA LEU A 170 -27.22 2.73 29.28
C LEU A 170 -28.53 3.26 29.87
N GLN A 171 -29.68 2.95 29.25
CA GLN A 171 -30.98 3.40 29.74
C GLN A 171 -31.34 2.74 31.08
N LYS A 172 -31.04 1.45 31.25
CA LYS A 172 -31.21 0.76 32.55
C LYS A 172 -30.34 1.40 33.63
N ALA A 173 -29.05 1.64 33.36
CA ALA A 173 -28.13 2.27 34.29
C ALA A 173 -28.58 3.70 34.68
N ALA A 174 -29.02 4.50 33.70
CA ALA A 174 -29.56 5.84 33.95
C ALA A 174 -30.81 5.78 34.83
N SER A 175 -31.77 4.91 34.51
CA SER A 175 -33.01 4.76 35.28
C SER A 175 -32.81 4.22 36.70
N SER A 176 -31.76 3.41 36.94
CA SER A 176 -31.39 2.97 38.29
C SER A 176 -30.70 4.07 39.09
N ALA A 177 -29.99 5.00 38.44
CA ALA A 177 -29.36 6.14 39.12
C ALA A 177 -30.41 7.18 39.56
N THR A 178 -31.48 7.38 38.77
CA THR A 178 -32.57 8.32 39.12
C THR A 178 -33.56 7.79 40.16
N LYS A 179 -33.48 6.50 40.52
CA LYS A 179 -34.40 5.86 41.50
C LYS A 179 -33.85 5.82 42.93
N ASN A 180 -32.60 6.25 43.14
CA ASN A 180 -31.91 6.23 44.43
C ASN A 180 -31.73 7.64 45.05
N GLU A 181 -32.37 8.66 44.48
CA GLU A 181 -32.64 9.97 45.11
C GLU A 181 -34.11 10.02 45.54
#